data_AF-A0A971XMS8-F1
#
_entry.id   AF-A0A971XMS8-F1
#
_cell.length_a   1.000
_cell.length_b   1.000
_cell.length_c   1.000
_cell.angle_alpha   90.00
_cell.angle_beta   90.00
_cell.angle_gamma   90.00
#
_symmetry.space_group_name_H-M   'P 1'
#
loop_
_entity.id
_entity.type
_entity.pdbx_description
1 polymer ?
#
loop_
_entity_poly.entity_id
_entity_poly.type
_entity_poly.pdbx_seq_one_letter_code
_entity_poly.pdbx_strand_id
1 'polypeptide(L)'
;MTSTALSAHDVAEFLQNNPDFVAEHSAVFANLKLPHPHERKVISLAERQILALRARTRDLENRLGGLMFNASGNEQILNKLTAWCTVLLAEPQAEKLPGLVTDVLRTGFDIPYVELQLWQTPLSSDHTPQAGVSPEPVEDTDRTANNTALRDYTEALARPYCGPALNQACAALLPQSAQSLAALALRAPTARATLGILVLGSNDPERFTHDMDTTFLDTLGHLAGAALTRLYQASAAQTVS
;
A
#
# COMPACT_ATOMS: atom_id res chain seq x y z
N MET A 1 16.23 20.52 60.21
CA MET A 1 15.24 19.46 59.96
C MET A 1 16.01 18.15 59.93
N THR A 2 15.86 17.35 60.98
CA THR A 2 16.73 16.21 61.31
C THR A 2 16.46 15.04 60.37
N SER A 3 17.43 14.77 59.49
CA SER A 3 17.52 13.52 58.73
C SER A 3 17.89 12.40 59.71
N THR A 4 16.89 11.79 60.35
CA THR A 4 17.08 10.59 61.15
C THR A 4 17.50 9.47 60.21
N ALA A 5 18.76 9.07 60.29
CA ALA A 5 19.27 7.92 59.57
C ALA A 5 18.57 6.67 60.10
N LEU A 6 17.47 6.26 59.46
CA LEU A 6 16.81 4.99 59.75
C LEU A 6 17.85 3.89 59.56
N SER A 7 18.18 3.20 60.64
CA SER A 7 19.07 2.07 60.57
C SER A 7 18.34 0.89 59.93
N ALA A 8 19.08 -0.04 59.32
CA ALA A 8 18.49 -1.25 58.76
C ALA A 8 17.72 -2.08 59.81
N HIS A 9 18.06 -1.92 61.10
CA HIS A 9 17.37 -2.56 62.21
C HIS A 9 15.98 -1.96 62.46
N ASP A 10 15.87 -0.63 62.41
CA ASP A 10 14.59 0.07 62.62
C ASP A 10 13.60 -0.23 61.49
N VAL A 11 14.10 -0.37 60.25
CA VAL A 11 13.28 -0.77 59.10
C VAL A 11 12.82 -2.23 59.22
N ALA A 12 13.67 -3.12 59.74
CA ALA A 12 13.32 -4.53 59.95
C ALA A 12 12.27 -4.71 61.05
N GLU A 13 12.41 -4.00 62.17
CA GLU A 13 11.43 -4.00 63.27
C GLU A 13 10.08 -3.41 62.82
N PHE A 14 10.12 -2.32 62.03
CA PHE A 14 8.92 -1.72 61.46
C PHE A 14 8.15 -2.67 60.53
N LEU A 15 8.86 -3.41 59.67
CA LEU A 15 8.25 -4.40 58.76
C LEU A 15 7.74 -5.65 59.49
N GLN A 16 8.37 -6.07 60.59
CA GLN A 16 7.88 -7.20 61.40
C GLN A 16 6.59 -6.86 62.15
N ASN A 17 6.49 -5.62 62.65
CA ASN A 17 5.33 -5.17 63.40
C ASN A 17 4.14 -4.76 62.51
N ASN A 18 4.35 -4.61 61.19
CA ASN A 18 3.32 -4.18 60.24
C ASN A 18 3.31 -5.09 58.98
N PRO A 19 2.81 -6.33 59.07
CA PRO A 19 2.79 -7.27 57.94
C PRO A 19 1.90 -6.80 56.78
N ASP A 20 0.85 -6.01 57.06
CA ASP A 20 -0.09 -5.49 56.06
C ASP A 20 0.53 -4.37 55.20
N PHE A 21 1.59 -3.72 55.68
CA PHE A 21 2.31 -2.67 54.96
C PHE A 21 2.85 -3.15 53.61
N VAL A 22 3.23 -4.43 53.51
CA VAL A 22 3.72 -5.05 52.27
C VAL A 22 2.59 -5.23 51.26
N ALA A 23 1.37 -5.52 51.73
CA ALA A 23 0.20 -5.65 50.88
C ALA A 23 -0.28 -4.28 50.37
N GLU A 24 -0.32 -3.28 51.26
CA GLU A 24 -0.78 -1.91 50.93
C GLU A 24 0.19 -1.15 50.03
N HIS A 25 1.50 -1.41 50.16
CA HIS A 25 2.54 -0.77 49.34
C HIS A 25 3.19 -1.71 48.31
N SER A 26 2.41 -2.65 47.76
CA SER A 26 2.88 -3.63 46.75
C SER A 26 3.57 -3.00 45.53
N ALA A 27 3.17 -1.80 45.11
CA ALA A 27 3.80 -1.05 44.02
C ALA A 27 5.26 -0.65 44.29
N VAL A 28 5.62 -0.42 45.56
CA VAL A 28 7.00 -0.10 45.97
C VAL A 28 7.86 -1.36 45.95
N PHE A 29 7.30 -2.49 46.40
CA PHE A 29 7.98 -3.79 46.37
C PHE A 29 8.11 -4.36 44.95
N ALA A 30 7.19 -4.05 44.04
CA ALA A 30 7.29 -4.45 42.63
C ALA A 30 8.52 -3.86 41.92
N ASN A 31 9.02 -2.71 42.39
CA ASN A 31 10.21 -2.03 41.87
C ASN A 31 11.48 -2.33 42.68
N LEU A 32 11.38 -2.97 43.85
CA LEU A 32 12.51 -3.30 44.70
C LEU A 32 13.18 -4.59 44.21
N LYS A 33 14.41 -4.50 43.68
CA LYS A 33 15.26 -5.67 43.45
C LYS A 33 15.82 -6.11 44.80
N LEU A 34 15.20 -7.10 45.44
CA LEU A 34 15.78 -7.77 46.62
C LEU A 34 16.85 -8.77 46.16
N PRO A 35 18.15 -8.50 46.36
CA PRO A 35 19.17 -9.54 46.20
C PRO A 35 18.95 -10.57 47.31
N HIS A 36 18.59 -11.79 46.94
CA HIS A 36 18.48 -12.88 47.91
C HIS A 36 19.87 -13.15 48.52
N PRO A 37 20.00 -13.27 49.85
CA PRO A 37 21.28 -13.43 50.55
C PRO A 37 22.01 -14.76 50.30
N HIS A 38 21.45 -15.64 49.46
CA HIS A 38 22.14 -16.81 48.92
C HIS A 38 22.61 -16.55 47.48
N GLU A 39 23.52 -15.59 47.33
CA GLU A 39 24.31 -15.37 46.12
C GLU A 39 25.25 -16.56 45.87
N ARG A 40 24.74 -17.62 45.25
CA ARG A 40 25.56 -18.54 44.45
C ARG A 40 24.79 -18.98 43.19
N LYS A 41 24.84 -18.13 42.18
CA LYS A 41 24.95 -18.49 40.75
C LYS A 41 23.88 -19.42 40.14
N VAL A 42 22.71 -19.58 40.76
CA VAL A 42 21.61 -20.40 40.21
C VAL A 42 20.30 -19.62 40.35
N ILE A 43 19.83 -19.07 39.24
CA ILE A 43 18.46 -18.54 39.11
C ILE A 43 17.46 -19.67 39.36
N SER A 44 16.41 -19.43 40.14
CA SER A 44 15.40 -20.46 40.38
C SER A 44 14.65 -20.78 39.07
N LEU A 45 14.22 -22.03 38.89
CA LEU A 45 13.46 -22.43 37.69
C LEU A 45 12.21 -21.56 37.52
N ALA A 46 11.54 -21.21 38.62
CA ALA A 46 10.37 -20.34 38.63
C ALA A 46 10.71 -18.91 38.19
N GLU A 47 11.81 -18.31 38.67
CA GLU A 47 12.28 -16.99 38.21
C GLU A 47 12.61 -17.02 36.72
N ARG A 48 13.29 -18.07 36.24
CA ARG A 48 13.60 -18.24 34.82
C ARG A 48 12.32 -18.40 33.98
N GLN A 49 11.33 -19.13 34.48
CA GLN A 49 10.02 -19.27 33.83
C GLN A 49 9.26 -17.94 33.79
N ILE A 50 9.26 -17.16 34.87
CA ILE A 50 8.63 -15.83 34.91
C ILE A 50 9.31 -14.88 33.93
N LEU A 51 10.64 -14.87 33.86
CA LEU A 51 11.38 -14.08 32.89
C LEU A 51 11.07 -14.49 31.45
N ALA A 52 10.99 -15.80 31.18
CA ALA A 52 10.62 -16.32 29.86
C ALA A 52 9.17 -15.96 29.47
N LEU A 53 8.23 -16.06 30.41
CA LEU A 53 6.84 -15.65 30.22
C LEU A 53 6.76 -14.15 29.91
N ARG A 54 7.43 -13.29 30.67
CA ARG A 54 7.47 -11.84 30.43
C ARG A 54 8.09 -11.51 29.07
N ALA A 55 9.16 -12.19 28.67
CA ALA A 55 9.76 -12.01 27.36
C ALA A 55 8.78 -12.42 26.24
N ARG A 56 8.06 -13.53 26.41
CA ARG A 56 7.05 -13.99 25.46
C ARG A 56 5.84 -13.05 25.38
N THR A 57 5.37 -12.52 26.51
CA THR A 57 4.31 -11.51 26.54
C THR A 57 4.72 -10.27 25.75
N ARG A 58 5.94 -9.75 25.97
CA ARG A 58 6.45 -8.60 25.20
C ARG A 58 6.57 -8.89 23.70
N ASP A 59 7.03 -10.09 23.32
CA ASP A 59 7.08 -10.49 21.90
C ASP A 59 5.68 -10.51 21.28
N LEU A 60 4.69 -11.04 21.99
CA LEU A 60 3.30 -11.06 21.54
C LEU A 60 2.69 -9.66 21.46
N GLU A 61 2.93 -8.80 22.44
CA GLU A 61 2.50 -7.39 22.43
C GLU A 61 3.10 -6.64 21.23
N ASN A 62 4.39 -6.84 20.94
CA ASN A 62 5.04 -6.25 19.77
C ASN A 62 4.43 -6.75 18.45
N ARG A 63 4.17 -8.06 18.35
CA ARG A 63 3.50 -8.64 17.16
C ARG A 63 2.09 -8.10 16.99
N LEU A 64 1.31 -8.00 18.07
CA LEU A 64 -0.03 -7.41 18.05
C LEU A 64 0.01 -5.94 17.63
N GLY A 65 0.96 -5.17 18.15
CA GLY A 65 1.19 -3.78 17.73
C GLY A 65 1.47 -3.67 16.23
N GLY A 66 2.34 -4.54 15.70
CA GLY A 66 2.61 -4.60 14.25
C GLY A 66 1.38 -4.95 13.41
N LEU A 67 0.57 -5.92 13.86
CA LEU A 67 -0.67 -6.29 13.18
C LEU A 67 -1.69 -5.15 13.20
N MET A 68 -1.83 -4.44 14.32
CA MET A 68 -2.73 -3.28 14.44
C MET A 68 -2.29 -2.12 13.53
N PHE A 69 -0.98 -1.86 13.45
CA PHE A 69 -0.43 -0.84 12.55
C PHE A 69 -0.76 -1.16 11.09
N ASN A 70 -0.50 -2.41 10.67
CA ASN A 70 -0.81 -2.87 9.31
C ASN A 70 -2.32 -2.83 9.03
N ALA A 71 -3.15 -3.23 10.00
CA ALA A 71 -4.61 -3.19 9.87
C ALA A 71 -5.12 -1.76 9.67
N SER A 72 -4.59 -0.80 10.44
CA SER A 72 -4.95 0.62 10.29
C SER A 72 -4.51 1.17 8.92
N GLY A 73 -3.30 0.81 8.44
CA GLY A 73 -2.86 1.18 7.10
C GLY A 73 -3.77 0.61 6.00
N ASN A 74 -4.14 -0.67 6.12
CA ASN A 74 -5.05 -1.32 5.17
C ASN A 74 -6.45 -0.70 5.19
N GLU A 75 -6.97 -0.33 6.36
CA GLU A 75 -8.25 0.36 6.51
C GLU A 75 -8.23 1.73 5.81
N GLN A 76 -7.13 2.48 5.93
CA GLN A 76 -6.97 3.74 5.21
C GLN A 76 -6.97 3.55 3.69
N ILE A 77 -6.27 2.53 3.19
CA ILE A 77 -6.25 2.20 1.76
C ILE A 77 -7.67 1.83 1.28
N LEU A 78 -8.38 0.99 2.04
CA LEU A 78 -9.75 0.60 1.73
C LEU A 78 -10.70 1.80 1.66
N ASN A 79 -10.63 2.69 2.64
CA ASN A 79 -11.45 3.91 2.66
C ASN A 79 -11.16 4.82 1.47
N LYS A 80 -9.89 4.96 1.08
CA LYS A 80 -9.48 5.72 -0.13
C LYS A 80 -10.00 5.06 -1.40
N LEU A 81 -9.92 3.73 -1.52
CA LEU A 81 -10.48 2.99 -2.65
C LEU A 81 -12.00 3.16 -2.73
N THR A 82 -12.72 3.06 -1.62
CA THR A 82 -14.17 3.28 -1.59
C THR A 82 -14.52 4.70 -2.02
N ALA A 83 -13.84 5.72 -1.50
CA ALA A 83 -14.04 7.10 -1.91
C ALA A 83 -13.78 7.30 -3.42
N TRP A 84 -12.69 6.72 -3.93
CA TRP A 84 -12.36 6.77 -5.35
C TRP A 84 -13.44 6.10 -6.22
N CYS A 85 -13.94 4.92 -5.82
CA CYS A 85 -15.08 4.27 -6.48
C CYS A 85 -16.31 5.17 -6.51
N THR A 86 -16.64 5.83 -5.39
CA THR A 86 -17.81 6.70 -5.30
C THR A 86 -17.71 7.86 -6.29
N VAL A 87 -16.54 8.49 -6.43
CA VAL A 87 -16.34 9.58 -7.39
C VAL A 87 -16.48 9.07 -8.84
N LEU A 88 -15.88 7.92 -9.18
CA LEU A 88 -16.01 7.32 -10.51
C LEU A 88 -17.45 6.92 -10.87
N LEU A 89 -18.21 6.43 -9.87
CA LEU A 89 -19.61 6.06 -10.06
C LEU A 89 -20.51 7.29 -10.20
N ALA A 90 -20.21 8.38 -9.48
CA ALA A 90 -20.98 9.61 -9.50
C ALA A 90 -20.79 10.42 -10.79
N GLU A 91 -19.66 10.29 -11.48
CA GLU A 91 -19.39 11.03 -12.71
C GLU A 91 -20.19 10.45 -13.90
N PRO A 92 -21.12 11.23 -14.51
CA PRO A 92 -21.93 10.76 -15.63
C PRO A 92 -21.23 10.92 -16.99
N GLN A 93 -20.26 11.84 -17.11
CA GLN A 93 -19.59 12.12 -18.37
C GLN A 93 -18.40 11.19 -18.56
N ALA A 94 -18.53 10.26 -19.50
CA ALA A 94 -17.49 9.25 -19.76
C ALA A 94 -16.13 9.89 -20.12
N GLU A 95 -16.12 10.99 -20.88
CA GLU A 95 -14.92 11.68 -21.35
C GLU A 95 -14.04 12.23 -20.21
N LYS A 96 -14.62 12.52 -19.04
CA LYS A 96 -13.90 13.01 -17.87
C LYS A 96 -13.27 11.90 -17.03
N LEU A 97 -13.69 10.65 -17.22
CA LEU A 97 -13.24 9.51 -16.41
C LEU A 97 -11.72 9.29 -16.46
N PRO A 98 -11.03 9.36 -17.61
CA PRO A 98 -9.57 9.19 -17.64
C PRO A 98 -8.83 10.19 -16.76
N GLY A 99 -9.17 11.48 -16.87
CA GLY A 99 -8.55 12.53 -16.05
C GLY A 99 -8.86 12.33 -14.57
N LEU A 100 -10.13 12.03 -14.26
CA LEU A 100 -10.57 11.81 -12.88
C LEU A 100 -9.90 10.59 -12.23
N VAL A 101 -9.72 9.50 -12.97
CA VAL A 101 -8.94 8.33 -12.53
C VAL A 101 -7.54 8.76 -12.12
N THR A 102 -6.84 9.52 -12.96
CA THR A 102 -5.47 9.95 -12.66
C THR A 102 -5.39 10.95 -11.51
N ASP A 103 -6.30 11.91 -11.45
CA ASP A 103 -6.24 13.02 -10.48
C ASP A 103 -6.60 12.59 -9.06
N VAL A 104 -7.59 11.73 -8.91
CA VAL A 104 -7.96 11.20 -7.58
C VAL A 104 -6.90 10.23 -7.07
N LEU A 105 -6.19 9.51 -7.94
CA LEU A 105 -5.04 8.71 -7.52
C LEU A 105 -3.86 9.57 -7.07
N ARG A 106 -3.57 10.65 -7.79
CA ARG A 106 -2.52 11.61 -7.39
C ARG A 106 -2.81 12.23 -6.04
N THR A 107 -4.02 12.75 -5.85
CA THR A 107 -4.40 13.49 -4.63
C THR A 107 -4.79 12.58 -3.46
N GLY A 108 -5.57 11.54 -3.70
CA GLY A 108 -6.08 10.64 -2.66
C GLY A 108 -5.05 9.65 -2.14
N PHE A 109 -4.19 9.13 -3.01
CA PHE A 109 -3.15 8.17 -2.65
C PHE A 109 -1.75 8.80 -2.52
N ASP A 110 -1.63 10.12 -2.71
CA ASP A 110 -0.38 10.88 -2.65
C ASP A 110 0.69 10.36 -3.63
N ILE A 111 0.25 9.90 -4.81
CA ILE A 111 1.14 9.29 -5.82
C ILE A 111 1.63 10.39 -6.76
N PRO A 112 2.95 10.67 -6.84
CA PRO A 112 3.47 11.82 -7.58
C PRO A 112 3.32 11.65 -9.09
N TYR A 113 3.46 10.42 -9.60
CA TYR A 113 3.39 10.14 -11.01
C TYR A 113 2.30 9.10 -11.28
N VAL A 114 1.31 9.48 -12.08
CA VAL A 114 0.21 8.60 -12.47
C VAL A 114 -0.03 8.82 -13.95
N GLU A 115 0.17 7.79 -14.75
CA GLU A 115 0.07 7.83 -16.20
C GLU A 115 -0.91 6.77 -16.68
N LEU A 116 -1.82 7.17 -17.57
CA LEU A 116 -2.88 6.32 -18.10
C LEU A 116 -2.79 6.29 -19.61
N GLN A 117 -2.55 5.12 -20.17
CA GLN A 117 -2.50 4.90 -21.62
C GLN A 117 -3.66 3.98 -22.03
N LEU A 118 -4.50 4.44 -22.95
CA LEU A 118 -5.65 3.69 -23.50
C LEU A 118 -5.38 3.39 -24.98
N TRP A 119 -5.72 2.19 -25.46
CA TRP A 119 -5.40 1.80 -26.85
C TRP A 119 -6.54 2.00 -27.86
N GLN A 120 -7.78 2.10 -27.39
CA GLN A 120 -8.95 2.11 -28.27
C GLN A 120 -9.89 3.27 -27.94
N THR A 121 -9.38 4.47 -27.65
CA THR A 121 -10.28 5.62 -27.45
C THR A 121 -11.03 5.95 -28.75
N PRO A 122 -12.37 5.89 -28.77
CA PRO A 122 -13.14 6.22 -29.97
C PRO A 122 -13.03 7.68 -30.39
N LEU A 123 -12.52 8.54 -29.49
CA LEU A 123 -12.19 9.94 -29.77
C LEU A 123 -10.96 10.12 -30.68
N SER A 124 -10.22 9.05 -30.98
CA SER A 124 -9.03 9.12 -31.84
C SER A 124 -9.33 8.81 -33.32
N SER A 125 -10.61 8.66 -33.71
CA SER A 125 -10.99 8.47 -35.11
C SER A 125 -11.13 9.80 -35.87
N ASP A 126 -10.03 10.54 -35.99
CA ASP A 126 -9.88 11.59 -37.03
C ASP A 126 -8.88 11.16 -38.13
N HIS A 127 -8.60 9.87 -38.21
CA HIS A 127 -8.01 9.26 -39.39
C HIS A 127 -9.07 8.41 -40.08
N THR A 128 -9.99 9.05 -40.78
CA THR A 128 -10.70 8.41 -41.89
C THR A 128 -9.64 7.91 -42.88
N PRO A 129 -9.53 6.59 -43.14
CA PRO A 129 -8.80 6.13 -44.30
C PRO A 129 -9.71 6.40 -45.50
N GLN A 130 -9.60 7.60 -46.09
CA GLN A 130 -10.16 7.82 -47.42
C GLN A 130 -9.46 6.84 -48.36
N ALA A 131 -10.26 5.93 -48.91
CA ALA A 131 -9.86 5.02 -49.96
C ALA A 131 -9.24 5.82 -51.13
N GLY A 132 -7.99 5.50 -51.47
CA GLY A 132 -7.46 5.84 -52.80
C GLY A 132 -6.19 6.66 -52.90
N VAL A 133 -5.39 6.85 -51.83
CA VAL A 133 -4.04 7.41 -51.98
C VAL A 133 -3.04 6.57 -51.20
N SER A 134 -2.07 6.00 -51.92
CA SER A 134 -0.94 5.23 -51.39
C SER A 134 -0.32 5.94 -50.18
N PRO A 135 -0.08 5.26 -49.05
CA PRO A 135 0.55 5.89 -47.91
C PRO A 135 2.04 6.08 -48.23
N GLU A 136 2.48 7.32 -48.36
CA GLU A 136 3.89 7.64 -48.12
C GLU A 136 4.18 7.36 -46.64
N PRO A 137 5.30 6.68 -46.32
CA PRO A 137 5.63 6.31 -44.94
C PRO A 137 6.14 7.55 -44.22
N VAL A 138 5.28 8.19 -43.42
CA VAL A 138 5.71 9.19 -42.44
C VAL A 138 6.43 8.44 -41.31
N GLU A 139 7.64 8.92 -40.99
CA GLU A 139 8.67 8.36 -40.10
C GLU A 139 8.28 8.29 -38.60
N ASP A 140 7.10 7.79 -38.26
CA ASP A 140 6.62 7.60 -36.87
C ASP A 140 6.64 6.10 -36.46
N THR A 141 7.64 5.37 -36.95
CA THR A 141 7.82 3.92 -36.71
C THR A 141 8.09 3.62 -35.23
N ASP A 142 8.82 4.49 -34.53
CA ASP A 142 9.21 4.30 -33.13
C ASP A 142 8.03 4.42 -32.15
N ARG A 143 7.10 5.34 -32.41
CA ARG A 143 5.92 5.53 -31.55
C ARG A 143 4.90 4.41 -31.74
N THR A 144 4.78 3.90 -32.96
CA THR A 144 3.94 2.73 -33.26
C THR A 144 4.54 1.44 -32.70
N ALA A 145 5.86 1.23 -32.83
CA ALA A 145 6.56 0.07 -32.29
C ALA A 145 6.56 0.05 -30.75
N ASN A 146 6.77 1.20 -30.10
CA ASN A 146 6.70 1.32 -28.64
C ASN A 146 5.28 1.05 -28.12
N ASN A 147 4.25 1.47 -28.86
CA ASN A 147 2.86 1.17 -28.51
C ASN A 147 2.56 -0.34 -28.60
N THR A 148 3.08 -1.03 -29.63
CA THR A 148 2.96 -2.49 -29.75
C THR A 148 3.68 -3.22 -28.61
N ALA A 149 4.94 -2.86 -28.30
CA ALA A 149 5.69 -3.50 -27.22
C ALA A 149 5.06 -3.28 -25.84
N LEU A 150 4.55 -2.07 -25.58
CA LEU A 150 3.81 -1.75 -24.36
C LEU A 150 2.49 -2.52 -24.28
N ARG A 151 1.80 -2.71 -25.42
CA ARG A 151 0.58 -3.50 -25.48
C ARG A 151 0.85 -4.97 -25.18
N ASP A 152 1.85 -5.57 -25.81
CA ASP A 152 2.25 -6.96 -25.54
C ASP A 152 2.65 -7.16 -24.07
N TYR A 153 3.42 -6.22 -23.51
CA TYR A 153 3.77 -6.20 -22.09
C TYR A 153 2.52 -6.19 -21.19
N THR A 154 1.55 -5.34 -21.52
CA THR A 154 0.33 -5.19 -20.72
C THR A 154 -0.60 -6.40 -20.86
N GLU A 155 -0.67 -7.02 -22.05
CA GLU A 155 -1.43 -8.25 -22.28
C GLU A 155 -0.83 -9.43 -21.50
N ALA A 156 0.50 -9.51 -21.40
CA ALA A 156 1.22 -10.50 -20.59
C ALA A 156 1.04 -10.29 -19.06
N LEU A 157 0.58 -9.12 -18.62
CA LEU A 157 0.49 -8.73 -17.21
C LEU A 157 -0.71 -9.39 -16.50
N ALA A 158 -0.56 -10.63 -16.04
CA ALA A 158 -1.65 -11.34 -15.34
C ALA A 158 -1.99 -10.74 -13.97
N ARG A 159 -1.00 -10.14 -13.29
CA ARG A 159 -1.13 -9.44 -12.00
C ARG A 159 -0.41 -8.10 -12.08
N PRO A 160 -0.75 -7.12 -11.24
CA PRO A 160 0.02 -5.87 -11.18
C PRO A 160 1.51 -6.14 -10.96
N TYR A 161 2.36 -5.43 -11.69
CA TYR A 161 3.80 -5.42 -11.45
C TYR A 161 4.12 -4.35 -10.41
N CYS A 162 5.03 -4.64 -9.48
CA CYS A 162 5.58 -3.68 -8.52
C CYS A 162 7.09 -3.89 -8.43
N GLY A 163 7.86 -2.80 -8.50
CA GLY A 163 9.31 -2.89 -8.43
C GLY A 163 10.02 -1.64 -8.96
N PRO A 164 11.33 -1.72 -9.23
CA PRO A 164 12.11 -0.62 -9.75
C PRO A 164 11.62 -0.19 -11.13
N ALA A 165 11.69 1.10 -11.41
CA ALA A 165 11.33 1.67 -12.71
C ALA A 165 12.21 1.16 -13.87
N LEU A 166 13.43 0.74 -13.58
CA LEU A 166 14.41 0.38 -14.58
C LEU A 166 14.01 -0.89 -15.37
N ASN A 167 14.29 -0.89 -16.68
CA ASN A 167 14.11 -2.02 -17.60
C ASN A 167 12.65 -2.48 -17.81
N GLN A 168 11.67 -1.65 -17.51
CA GLN A 168 10.26 -1.93 -17.80
C GLN A 168 9.81 -1.15 -19.04
N ALA A 169 9.06 -1.80 -19.94
CA ALA A 169 8.51 -1.15 -21.14
C ALA A 169 7.60 0.05 -20.78
N CYS A 170 6.87 -0.05 -19.67
CA CYS A 170 5.99 0.99 -19.16
C CYS A 170 6.73 2.17 -18.47
N ALA A 171 8.03 2.02 -18.18
CA ALA A 171 8.80 3.08 -17.53
C ALA A 171 8.97 4.32 -18.40
N ALA A 172 8.91 4.17 -19.73
CA ALA A 172 8.95 5.27 -20.68
C ALA A 172 7.76 6.24 -20.55
N LEU A 173 6.67 5.83 -19.89
CA LEU A 173 5.54 6.70 -19.59
C LEU A 173 5.82 7.64 -18.42
N LEU A 174 6.71 7.25 -17.50
CA LEU A 174 7.02 7.99 -16.28
C LEU A 174 8.23 8.93 -16.48
N PRO A 175 8.34 9.99 -15.66
CA PRO A 175 9.54 10.81 -15.66
C PRO A 175 10.75 10.01 -15.13
N GLN A 176 11.95 10.40 -15.57
CA GLN A 176 13.22 9.75 -15.17
C GLN A 176 13.50 9.81 -13.65
N SER A 177 12.79 10.68 -12.92
CA SER A 177 12.86 10.80 -11.46
C SER A 177 12.12 9.67 -10.71
N ALA A 178 11.33 8.85 -11.40
CA ALA A 178 10.66 7.69 -10.80
C ALA A 178 11.67 6.58 -10.50
N GLN A 179 11.80 6.21 -9.23
CA GLN A 179 12.69 5.13 -8.77
C GLN A 179 11.93 3.81 -8.60
N SER A 180 10.66 3.86 -8.19
CA SER A 180 9.77 2.70 -8.11
C SER A 180 8.51 2.92 -8.94
N LEU A 181 7.93 1.82 -9.42
CA LEU A 181 6.77 1.81 -10.30
C LEU A 181 5.80 0.67 -9.93
N ALA A 182 4.51 0.90 -10.14
CA ALA A 182 3.51 -0.15 -10.22
C ALA A 182 2.73 -0.06 -11.55
N ALA A 183 2.63 -1.17 -12.27
CA ALA A 183 1.94 -1.24 -13.55
C ALA A 183 0.71 -2.15 -13.46
N LEU A 184 -0.40 -1.69 -14.02
CA LEU A 184 -1.71 -2.33 -13.92
C LEU A 184 -2.35 -2.42 -15.30
N ALA A 185 -2.65 -3.64 -15.75
CA ALA A 185 -3.45 -3.84 -16.95
C ALA A 185 -4.93 -3.55 -16.67
N LEU A 186 -5.52 -2.66 -17.46
CA LEU A 186 -6.93 -2.29 -17.36
C LEU A 186 -7.76 -3.17 -18.27
N ARG A 187 -8.65 -3.98 -17.70
CA ARG A 187 -9.45 -4.94 -18.47
C ARG A 187 -10.93 -4.67 -18.31
N ALA A 188 -11.67 -4.78 -19.40
CA ALA A 188 -13.13 -4.74 -19.34
C ALA A 188 -13.65 -5.98 -18.60
N PRO A 189 -14.56 -5.84 -17.61
CA PRO A 189 -15.07 -6.96 -16.83
C PRO A 189 -15.75 -8.04 -17.68
N THR A 190 -16.42 -7.63 -18.77
CA THR A 190 -17.25 -8.51 -19.61
C THR A 190 -16.55 -9.03 -20.86
N ALA A 191 -15.59 -8.28 -21.41
CA ALA A 191 -15.03 -8.60 -22.73
C ALA A 191 -13.64 -9.25 -22.68
N ARG A 192 -13.00 -9.32 -21.51
CA ARG A 192 -11.58 -9.73 -21.32
C ARG A 192 -10.56 -8.97 -22.18
N ALA A 193 -11.02 -8.01 -22.97
CA ALA A 193 -10.22 -7.09 -23.75
C ALA A 193 -9.50 -6.14 -22.79
N THR A 194 -8.20 -6.03 -23.00
CA THR A 194 -7.37 -5.08 -22.28
C THR A 194 -7.57 -3.72 -22.95
N LEU A 195 -8.08 -2.75 -22.17
CA LEU A 195 -8.43 -1.40 -22.61
C LEU A 195 -7.21 -0.48 -22.61
N GLY A 196 -6.21 -0.78 -21.78
CA GLY A 196 -5.02 0.01 -21.60
C GLY A 196 -4.21 -0.40 -20.38
N ILE A 197 -3.29 0.48 -19.98
CA ILE A 197 -2.42 0.33 -18.83
C ILE A 197 -2.49 1.59 -17.96
N LEU A 198 -2.52 1.37 -16.64
CA LEU A 198 -2.32 2.41 -15.63
C LEU A 198 -0.96 2.18 -14.98
N VAL A 199 -0.14 3.23 -14.93
CA VAL A 199 1.20 3.20 -14.37
C VAL A 199 1.29 4.22 -13.23
N LEU A 200 1.69 3.74 -12.07
CA LEU A 200 1.93 4.53 -10.87
C LEU A 200 3.44 4.61 -10.65
N GLY A 201 3.96 5.79 -10.35
CA GLY A 201 5.39 5.99 -10.12
C GLY A 201 5.65 6.80 -8.87
N SER A 202 6.80 6.56 -8.25
CA SER A 202 7.28 7.29 -7.08
C SER A 202 8.76 7.62 -7.19
N ASN A 203 9.19 8.74 -6.61
CA ASN A 203 10.60 9.06 -6.42
C ASN A 203 11.24 8.24 -5.28
N ASP A 204 10.42 7.63 -4.42
CA ASP A 204 10.85 6.75 -3.33
C ASP A 204 10.97 5.29 -3.82
N PRO A 205 12.16 4.66 -3.74
CA PRO A 205 12.36 3.27 -4.16
C PRO A 205 11.66 2.25 -3.26
N GLU A 206 11.32 2.60 -2.01
CA GLU A 206 10.67 1.68 -1.05
C GLU A 206 9.14 1.71 -1.14
N ARG A 207 8.58 2.59 -1.97
CA ARG A 207 7.13 2.74 -2.08
C ARG A 207 6.43 1.61 -2.83
N PHE A 208 7.01 1.15 -3.94
CA PHE A 208 6.51 0.00 -4.70
C PHE A 208 7.60 -1.08 -4.74
N THR A 209 7.56 -2.01 -3.79
CA THR A 209 8.52 -3.11 -3.70
C THR A 209 7.94 -4.40 -4.26
N HIS A 210 8.81 -5.33 -4.67
CA HIS A 210 8.39 -6.64 -5.19
C HIS A 210 7.66 -7.50 -4.14
N ASP A 211 7.92 -7.26 -2.85
CA ASP A 211 7.33 -8.01 -1.75
C ASP A 211 5.94 -7.47 -1.33
N MET A 212 5.47 -6.36 -1.91
CA MET A 212 4.14 -5.82 -1.63
C MET A 212 3.03 -6.76 -2.11
N ASP A 213 2.00 -6.90 -1.28
CA ASP A 213 0.74 -7.49 -1.72
C ASP A 213 0.07 -6.56 -2.75
N THR A 214 -0.25 -7.12 -3.90
CA THR A 214 -0.85 -6.41 -5.03
C THR A 214 -2.37 -6.45 -5.03
N THR A 215 -3.02 -7.01 -4.01
CA THR A 215 -4.49 -7.14 -3.92
C THR A 215 -5.23 -5.81 -4.11
N PHE A 216 -4.76 -4.73 -3.49
CA PHE A 216 -5.36 -3.41 -3.65
C PHE A 216 -5.15 -2.83 -5.06
N LEU A 217 -3.97 -3.04 -5.65
CA LEU A 217 -3.68 -2.63 -7.02
C LEU A 217 -4.55 -3.42 -8.01
N ASP A 218 -4.71 -4.72 -7.80
CA ASP A 218 -5.57 -5.56 -8.63
C ASP A 218 -7.04 -5.07 -8.58
N THR A 219 -7.52 -4.74 -7.38
CA THR A 219 -8.85 -4.12 -7.19
C THR A 219 -8.95 -2.79 -7.93
N LEU A 220 -7.93 -1.94 -7.85
CA LEU A 220 -7.86 -0.66 -8.54
C LEU A 220 -7.93 -0.84 -10.07
N GLY A 221 -7.17 -1.79 -10.62
CA GLY A 221 -7.20 -2.14 -12.04
C GLY A 221 -8.57 -2.60 -12.53
N HIS A 222 -9.24 -3.46 -11.75
CA HIS A 222 -10.60 -3.91 -12.04
C HIS A 222 -11.62 -2.77 -12.05
N LEU A 223 -11.58 -1.90 -11.04
CA LEU A 223 -12.49 -0.77 -10.90
C LEU A 223 -12.27 0.28 -11.99
N ALA A 224 -11.02 0.64 -12.29
CA ALA A 224 -10.69 1.54 -13.38
C ALA A 224 -11.13 0.96 -14.73
N GLY A 225 -10.83 -0.32 -15.00
CA GLY A 225 -11.26 -1.01 -16.22
C GLY A 225 -12.78 -1.02 -16.39
N ALA A 226 -13.52 -1.27 -15.29
CA ALA A 226 -14.98 -1.23 -15.29
C ALA A 226 -15.51 0.19 -15.57
N ALA A 227 -14.98 1.21 -14.89
CA ALA A 227 -15.42 2.60 -15.08
C ALA A 227 -15.15 3.06 -16.52
N LEU A 228 -13.96 2.79 -17.04
CA LEU A 228 -13.54 3.20 -18.38
C LEU A 228 -14.29 2.48 -19.50
N THR A 229 -14.93 1.34 -19.24
CA THR A 229 -15.80 0.67 -20.23
C THR A 229 -16.92 1.59 -20.75
N ARG A 230 -17.36 2.58 -19.96
CA ARG A 230 -18.37 3.57 -20.38
C ARG A 230 -17.94 4.41 -21.58
N LEU A 231 -16.64 4.69 -21.73
CA LEU A 231 -16.09 5.43 -22.88
C LEU A 231 -16.35 4.70 -24.20
N TYR A 232 -16.27 3.37 -24.17
CA TYR A 232 -16.41 2.51 -25.33
C TYR A 232 -17.88 2.25 -25.67
N GLN A 233 -18.75 2.19 -24.66
CA GLN A 233 -20.20 2.02 -24.85
C GLN A 233 -20.86 3.28 -25.41
N ALA A 234 -20.44 4.47 -24.96
CA ALA A 234 -20.96 5.74 -25.46
C ALA A 234 -20.70 5.93 -26.97
N SER A 235 -19.55 5.47 -27.46
CA SER A 235 -19.23 5.50 -28.89
C SER A 235 -20.00 4.49 -29.73
N ALA A 236 -20.24 3.28 -29.20
CA ALA A 236 -21.06 2.28 -29.88
C ALA A 236 -22.52 2.76 -30.08
N ALA A 237 -23.04 3.59 -29.18
CA ALA A 237 -24.36 4.20 -29.34
C ALA A 237 -24.40 5.32 -30.40
N GLN A 238 -23.28 6.03 -30.63
CA GLN A 238 -23.19 7.10 -31.62
C GLN A 238 -22.98 6.62 -33.06
N THR A 239 -22.48 5.40 -33.26
CA THR A 239 -22.24 4.82 -34.59
C THR A 239 -23.46 4.17 -35.24
N VAL A 240 -24.60 4.11 -34.53
CA VAL A 240 -25.84 3.43 -34.98
C VAL A 240 -26.98 4.42 -35.29
N SER A 241 -26.78 5.73 -35.13
CA SER A 241 -27.71 6.79 -35.61
C SER A 241 -27.18 7.47 -36.86
#